data_AF-A0A498DYF3-F1
#
_entry.id   AF-A0A498DYF3-F1
#
_cell.length_a   1.000
_cell.length_b   1.000
_cell.length_c   1.000
_cell.angle_alpha   90.00
_cell.angle_beta   90.00
_cell.angle_gamma   90.00
#
_symmetry.space_group_name_H-M   'P 1'
#
loop_
_entity.id
_entity.type
_entity.pdbx_description
1 polymer ?
#
loop_
_entity_poly.entity_id
_entity_poly.type
_entity_poly.pdbx_seq_one_letter_code
_entity_poly.pdbx_strand_id
1 'polypeptide(L)'
;MTGYGDFSPYVYLLESIPDAVCAVNVGWLEPGWVFPRGDAETTFVDALGVLCRDESRARSRGWHACRLGRGCEQLGHPLLAQVNGTEVALGAAEVRVVSEDGRWLIAPDLVHHYVTAHRYQPPSVFMEAVLARRVVPPQGPSPPSSRRLGA
;
A
#
# COMPACT_ATOMS: atom_id res chain seq x y z
N MET A 1 3.61 9.61 -7.75
CA MET A 1 3.35 8.17 -7.91
C MET A 1 2.42 8.02 -9.08
N THR A 2 2.60 6.97 -9.88
CA THR A 2 1.68 6.63 -10.99
C THR A 2 0.38 6.10 -10.40
N GLY A 3 -0.76 6.57 -10.90
CA GLY A 3 -2.08 6.14 -10.47
C GLY A 3 -2.46 4.77 -11.04
N TYR A 4 -3.06 3.92 -10.21
CA TYR A 4 -3.63 2.64 -10.63
C TYR A 4 -4.99 2.46 -9.98
N GLY A 5 -6.00 2.10 -10.78
CA GLY A 5 -7.34 1.85 -10.26
C GLY A 5 -7.34 0.68 -9.28
N ASP A 6 -8.21 0.73 -8.28
CA ASP A 6 -8.36 -0.38 -7.35
C ASP A 6 -8.68 -1.68 -8.09
N PHE A 7 -8.05 -2.76 -7.66
CA PHE A 7 -8.08 -4.10 -8.25
C PHE A 7 -7.47 -4.23 -9.65
N SER A 8 -6.89 -3.18 -10.22
CA SER A 8 -6.10 -3.32 -11.44
C SER A 8 -4.84 -4.16 -11.17
N PRO A 9 -4.31 -4.90 -12.18
CA PRO A 9 -3.11 -5.70 -11.99
C PRO A 9 -1.94 -4.90 -11.44
N TYR A 10 -1.27 -5.41 -10.42
CA TYR A 10 -0.04 -4.81 -9.92
C TYR A 10 1.09 -5.04 -10.92
N VAL A 11 1.80 -3.97 -11.31
CA VAL A 11 2.84 -4.02 -12.35
C VAL A 11 4.15 -3.33 -11.96
N TYR A 12 4.25 -2.78 -10.74
CA TYR A 12 5.36 -1.90 -10.36
C TYR A 12 6.66 -2.67 -10.04
N LEU A 13 6.57 -3.73 -9.22
CA LEU A 13 7.71 -4.60 -8.85
C LEU A 13 7.33 -6.07 -9.01
N LEU A 14 7.08 -6.49 -10.24
CA LEU A 14 6.62 -7.85 -10.56
C LEU A 14 7.57 -8.94 -10.06
N GLU A 15 8.88 -8.67 -10.02
CA GLU A 15 9.89 -9.59 -9.49
C GLU A 15 9.71 -9.92 -8.00
N SER A 16 8.94 -9.10 -7.29
CA SER A 16 8.60 -9.29 -5.88
C SER A 16 7.28 -10.02 -5.67
N ILE A 17 6.68 -10.55 -6.74
CA ILE A 17 5.41 -11.29 -6.74
C ILE A 17 5.67 -12.71 -7.24
N PRO A 18 5.29 -13.77 -6.50
CA PRO A 18 5.42 -15.13 -6.99
C PRO A 18 4.53 -15.37 -8.21
N ASP A 19 5.00 -16.16 -9.20
CA ASP A 19 4.28 -16.40 -10.47
C ASP A 19 2.84 -16.90 -10.30
N ALA A 20 2.56 -17.68 -9.24
CA ALA A 20 1.25 -18.25 -8.96
C ALA A 20 0.30 -17.30 -8.20
N VAL A 21 0.75 -16.09 -7.86
CA VAL A 21 -0.01 -15.13 -7.06
C VAL A 21 -0.66 -14.08 -7.96
N CYS A 22 -1.97 -13.93 -7.83
CA CYS A 22 -2.67 -12.77 -8.37
C CYS A 22 -2.45 -11.56 -7.44
N ALA A 23 -1.74 -10.54 -7.92
CA ALA A 23 -1.48 -9.31 -7.19
C ALA A 23 -2.17 -8.11 -7.86
N VAL A 24 -2.83 -7.28 -7.05
CA VAL A 24 -3.63 -6.14 -7.52
C VAL A 24 -3.36 -4.89 -6.69
N ASN A 25 -3.55 -3.74 -7.33
CA ASN A 25 -3.39 -2.41 -6.72
C ASN A 25 -4.58 -2.06 -5.82
N VAL A 26 -4.28 -1.39 -4.71
CA VAL A 26 -5.27 -0.70 -3.87
C VAL A 26 -4.73 0.67 -3.46
N GLY A 27 -5.50 1.74 -3.61
CA GLY A 27 -5.15 3.05 -3.07
C GLY A 27 -3.97 3.75 -3.77
N TRP A 28 -3.66 3.37 -5.02
CA TRP A 28 -2.67 4.07 -5.85
C TRP A 28 -3.33 5.28 -6.53
N LEU A 29 -3.67 6.28 -5.73
CA LEU A 29 -4.50 7.41 -6.15
C LEU A 29 -3.69 8.51 -6.83
N GLU A 30 -4.31 9.19 -7.79
CA GLU A 30 -3.74 10.35 -8.47
C GLU A 30 -4.67 11.57 -8.47
N PRO A 31 -4.11 12.78 -8.63
CA PRO A 31 -4.90 14.00 -8.76
C PRO A 31 -5.87 13.93 -9.93
N GLY A 32 -7.08 14.46 -9.75
CA GLY A 32 -8.12 14.50 -10.79
C GLY A 32 -8.91 13.20 -10.94
N TRP A 33 -8.54 12.13 -10.23
CA TRP A 33 -9.31 10.88 -10.24
C TRP A 33 -10.46 10.93 -9.24
N VAL A 34 -11.58 10.30 -9.62
CA VAL A 34 -12.71 10.08 -8.72
C VAL A 34 -12.51 8.73 -8.04
N PHE A 35 -12.59 8.71 -6.71
CA PHE A 35 -12.49 7.50 -5.90
C PHE A 35 -13.60 7.49 -4.84
N PRO A 36 -14.02 6.31 -4.36
CA PRO A 36 -14.99 6.20 -3.28
C PRO A 36 -14.52 6.96 -2.04
N ARG A 37 -15.45 7.65 -1.37
CA ARG A 37 -15.17 8.38 -0.15
C ARG A 37 -16.15 7.99 0.96
N GLY A 38 -15.62 7.89 2.16
CA GLY A 38 -16.36 7.49 3.35
C GLY A 38 -15.50 7.65 4.59
N ASP A 39 -16.15 7.63 5.75
CA ASP A 39 -15.44 7.63 7.01
C ASP A 39 -14.94 6.22 7.31
N ALA A 40 -13.67 6.14 7.66
CA ALA A 40 -13.06 4.91 8.11
C ALA A 40 -13.22 4.77 9.62
N GLU A 41 -13.55 3.56 10.07
CA GLU A 41 -13.55 3.24 11.50
C GLU A 41 -12.14 3.37 12.07
N THR A 42 -12.04 3.86 13.31
CA THR A 42 -10.76 4.07 14.00
C THR A 42 -9.97 2.77 14.13
N THR A 43 -10.65 1.65 14.37
CA THR A 43 -10.07 0.30 14.42
C THR A 43 -9.32 -0.06 13.14
N PHE A 44 -9.89 0.26 11.97
CA PHE A 44 -9.24 0.04 10.68
C PHE A 44 -8.07 1.01 10.45
N VAL A 45 -8.24 2.30 10.78
CA VAL A 45 -7.17 3.31 10.67
C VAL A 45 -5.95 2.89 11.50
N ASP A 46 -6.17 2.51 12.76
CA ASP A 46 -5.10 2.09 13.67
C ASP A 46 -4.42 0.81 13.18
N ALA A 47 -5.18 -0.18 12.73
CA ALA A 47 -4.64 -1.41 12.18
C ALA A 47 -3.79 -1.15 10.93
N LEU A 48 -4.28 -0.32 10.01
CA LEU A 48 -3.54 0.07 8.80
C LEU A 48 -2.25 0.82 9.15
N GLY A 49 -2.31 1.76 10.10
CA GLY A 49 -1.15 2.51 10.57
C GLY A 49 -0.08 1.59 11.16
N VAL A 50 -0.49 0.58 11.94
CA VAL A 50 0.42 -0.42 12.49
C VAL A 50 1.09 -1.24 11.38
N LEU A 51 0.36 -1.60 10.31
CA LEU A 51 0.97 -2.27 9.15
C LEU A 51 1.95 -1.37 8.41
N CYS A 52 1.64 -0.07 8.23
CA CYS A 52 2.59 0.88 7.67
C CYS A 52 3.89 0.94 8.49
N ARG A 53 3.79 0.91 9.82
CA ARG A 53 4.95 0.96 10.73
C ARG A 53 5.77 -0.33 10.69
N ASP A 54 5.12 -1.48 10.85
CA ASP A 54 5.79 -2.74 11.20
C ASP A 54 6.00 -3.65 9.97
N GLU A 55 5.20 -3.46 8.92
CA GLU A 55 5.10 -4.39 7.77
C GLU A 55 5.36 -3.69 6.43
N SER A 56 6.07 -2.56 6.47
CA SER A 56 6.52 -1.83 5.27
C SER A 56 7.35 -2.71 4.33
N ARG A 57 6.93 -2.80 3.07
CA ARG A 57 7.60 -3.56 1.98
C ARG A 57 8.08 -2.62 0.88
N ALA A 58 8.94 -3.15 -0.01
CA ALA A 58 9.34 -2.49 -1.25
C ALA A 58 9.81 -1.04 -1.06
N ARG A 59 10.61 -0.78 -0.02
CA ARG A 59 11.06 0.58 0.30
C ARG A 59 11.90 1.16 -0.83
N SER A 60 11.50 2.32 -1.31
CA SER A 60 12.22 3.08 -2.31
C SER A 60 13.35 3.91 -1.68
N ARG A 61 14.23 4.47 -2.52
CA ARG A 61 15.31 5.38 -2.09
C ARG A 61 14.86 6.84 -1.94
N GLY A 62 13.57 7.13 -2.18
CA GLY A 62 13.01 8.47 -2.10
C GLY A 62 11.62 8.48 -1.46
N TRP A 63 11.01 9.68 -1.43
CA TRP A 63 9.69 9.88 -0.86
C TRP A 63 8.72 10.41 -1.91
N HIS A 64 7.56 9.78 -1.98
CA HIS A 64 6.41 10.27 -2.72
C HIS A 64 5.58 11.16 -1.81
N ALA A 65 5.40 12.41 -2.21
CA ALA A 65 4.47 13.33 -1.55
C ALA A 65 3.01 12.99 -1.94
N CYS A 66 2.08 13.30 -1.04
CA CYS A 66 0.66 13.34 -1.40
C CYS A 66 0.40 14.46 -2.42
N ARG A 67 -0.42 14.17 -3.45
CA ARG A 67 -0.76 15.13 -4.51
C ARG A 67 -2.27 15.39 -4.63
N LEU A 68 -3.10 14.80 -3.76
CA LEU A 68 -4.56 14.76 -3.93
C LEU A 68 -5.29 16.08 -3.61
N GLY A 69 -4.58 17.16 -3.25
CA GLY A 69 -5.13 18.52 -3.22
C GLY A 69 -4.99 19.25 -1.89
N ARG A 70 -5.93 20.19 -1.63
CA ARG A 70 -5.87 21.19 -0.54
C ARG A 70 -5.54 20.58 0.81
N GLY A 71 -4.60 21.20 1.51
CA GLY A 71 -4.07 20.73 2.79
C GLY A 71 -2.79 19.90 2.67
N CYS A 72 -2.45 19.40 1.47
CA CYS A 72 -1.22 18.63 1.25
C CYS A 72 -0.10 19.39 0.56
N GLU A 73 -0.40 20.57 -0.02
CA GLU A 73 0.54 21.39 -0.81
C GLU A 73 1.77 21.85 -0.01
N GLN A 74 1.63 21.93 1.32
CA GLN A 74 2.67 22.36 2.25
C GLN A 74 3.23 21.21 3.08
N LEU A 75 2.71 19.98 2.90
CA LEU A 75 3.24 18.82 3.60
C LEU A 75 4.61 18.49 3.01
N GLY A 76 5.65 18.64 3.82
CA GLY A 76 7.00 18.21 3.48
C GLY A 76 7.09 16.69 3.29
N HIS A 77 8.28 16.22 2.92
CA HIS A 77 8.57 14.79 2.84
C HIS A 77 9.69 14.41 3.83
N PRO A 78 9.55 13.29 4.57
CA PRO A 78 8.43 12.36 4.56
C PRO A 78 7.14 12.96 5.15
N LEU A 79 6.00 12.38 4.77
CA LEU A 79 4.75 12.66 5.46
C LEU A 79 4.73 11.85 6.76
N LEU A 80 4.55 12.51 7.90
CA LEU A 80 4.53 11.85 9.21
C LEU A 80 3.10 11.57 9.66
N ALA A 81 2.79 10.29 9.89
CA ALA A 81 1.53 9.86 10.50
C ALA A 81 1.76 9.49 11.97
N GLN A 82 0.82 9.87 12.84
CA GLN A 82 0.81 9.42 14.23
C GLN A 82 0.07 8.08 14.32
N VAL A 83 0.78 7.04 14.72
CA VAL A 83 0.24 5.68 14.90
C VAL A 83 0.56 5.22 16.30
N ASN A 84 -0.46 5.11 17.15
CA ASN A 84 -0.32 4.66 18.55
C ASN A 84 0.81 5.40 19.31
N GLY A 85 0.88 6.73 19.14
CA GLY A 85 1.88 7.58 19.78
C GLY A 85 3.29 7.50 19.17
N THR A 86 3.45 6.84 18.02
CA THR A 86 4.71 6.77 17.27
C THR A 86 4.59 7.50 15.94
N GLU A 87 5.62 8.26 15.58
CA GLU A 87 5.73 8.86 14.25
C GLU A 87 6.15 7.82 13.21
N VAL A 88 5.34 7.67 12.17
CA VAL A 88 5.58 6.77 11.04
C VAL A 88 5.76 7.60 9.78
N ALA A 89 6.92 7.46 9.14
CA ALA A 89 7.23 8.13 7.89
C ALA A 89 6.58 7.38 6.72
N LEU A 90 5.71 8.06 5.98
CA LEU A 90 4.99 7.55 4.81
C LEU A 90 5.52 8.17 3.52
N GLY A 91 5.29 7.48 2.41
CA GLY A 91 5.65 7.89 1.06
C GLY A 91 6.82 7.12 0.47
N ALA A 92 7.38 6.12 1.17
CA ALA A 92 8.55 5.41 0.66
C ALA A 92 8.34 3.90 0.52
N ALA A 93 7.21 3.36 0.97
CA ALA A 93 7.00 1.92 1.04
C ALA A 93 5.62 1.50 0.52
N GLU A 94 5.39 0.20 0.54
CA GLU A 94 4.12 -0.45 0.29
C GLU A 94 3.65 -1.20 1.53
N VAL A 95 2.33 -1.35 1.68
CA VAL A 95 1.70 -2.33 2.56
C VAL A 95 1.09 -3.41 1.68
N ARG A 96 1.36 -4.67 2.02
CA ARG A 96 0.89 -5.84 1.26
C ARG A 96 0.13 -6.79 2.16
N VAL A 97 -1.15 -6.97 1.89
CA VAL A 97 -2.04 -7.89 2.61
C VAL A 97 -2.62 -8.94 1.67
N VAL A 98 -3.16 -10.01 2.25
CA VAL A 98 -3.70 -11.17 1.54
C VAL A 98 -5.20 -11.26 1.82
N SER A 99 -6.01 -11.23 0.77
CA SER A 99 -7.44 -11.50 0.87
C SER A 99 -7.72 -12.95 1.25
N GLU A 100 -8.95 -13.26 1.65
CA GLU A 100 -9.36 -14.63 1.99
C GLU A 100 -9.17 -15.61 0.81
N ASP A 101 -9.33 -15.14 -0.43
CA ASP A 101 -9.10 -15.93 -1.64
C ASP A 101 -7.63 -15.99 -2.10
N GLY A 102 -6.70 -15.47 -1.29
CA GLY A 102 -5.26 -15.57 -1.54
C GLY A 102 -4.67 -14.51 -2.46
N ARG A 103 -5.46 -13.56 -2.99
CA ARG A 103 -4.94 -12.44 -3.78
C ARG A 103 -4.12 -11.50 -2.91
N TRP A 104 -3.05 -10.96 -3.48
CA TRP A 104 -2.27 -9.91 -2.84
C TRP A 104 -2.87 -8.56 -3.17
N LEU A 105 -3.21 -7.80 -2.12
CA LEU A 105 -3.70 -6.44 -2.21
C LEU A 105 -2.56 -5.52 -1.81
N ILE A 106 -2.04 -4.78 -2.78
CA ILE A 106 -0.81 -4.00 -2.63
C ILE A 106 -1.17 -2.52 -2.69
N ALA A 107 -0.85 -1.80 -1.62
CA ALA A 107 -1.10 -0.37 -1.50
C ALA A 107 0.19 0.39 -1.19
N PRO A 108 0.33 1.65 -1.63
CA PRO A 108 1.37 2.52 -1.09
C PRO A 108 1.12 2.75 0.40
N ASP A 109 2.16 2.94 1.20
CA ASP A 109 2.02 3.31 2.62
C ASP A 109 1.25 4.64 2.82
N LEU A 110 1.24 5.52 1.81
CA LEU A 110 0.40 6.71 1.74
C LEU A 110 -1.10 6.43 1.82
N VAL A 111 -1.55 5.19 1.60
CA VAL A 111 -2.96 4.82 1.73
C VAL A 111 -3.52 5.17 3.11
N HIS A 112 -2.70 5.08 4.17
CA HIS A 112 -3.10 5.53 5.51
C HIS A 112 -3.44 7.02 5.54
N HIS A 113 -2.60 7.85 4.90
CA HIS A 113 -2.87 9.28 4.76
C HIS A 113 -4.08 9.55 3.86
N TYR A 114 -4.27 8.78 2.78
CA TYR A 114 -5.43 8.94 1.90
C TYR A 114 -6.75 8.65 2.62
N VAL A 115 -6.78 7.62 3.46
CA VAL A 115 -7.94 7.29 4.30
C VAL A 115 -8.23 8.42 5.29
N THR A 116 -7.21 8.88 6.01
CA THR A 116 -7.39 9.82 7.14
C THR A 116 -7.58 11.28 6.71
N ALA A 117 -6.89 11.73 5.67
CA ALA A 117 -6.92 13.13 5.22
C ALA A 117 -7.81 13.37 4.00
N HIS A 118 -7.98 12.36 3.13
CA HIS A 118 -8.75 12.50 1.89
C HIS A 118 -10.04 11.68 1.89
N ARG A 119 -10.36 11.02 3.02
CA ARG A 119 -11.54 10.17 3.20
C ARG A 119 -11.67 9.13 2.09
N TYR A 120 -10.54 8.68 1.53
CA TYR A 120 -10.58 7.56 0.59
C TYR A 120 -11.17 6.35 1.31
N GLN A 121 -12.19 5.75 0.70
CA GLN A 121 -12.82 4.53 1.19
C GLN A 121 -12.21 3.35 0.43
N PRO A 122 -11.29 2.58 1.04
CA PRO A 122 -10.70 1.43 0.38
C PRO A 122 -11.74 0.35 0.11
N PRO A 123 -11.48 -0.58 -0.82
CA PRO A 123 -12.34 -1.73 -1.01
C PRO A 123 -12.49 -2.56 0.27
N SER A 124 -13.68 -3.08 0.52
CA SER A 124 -13.99 -3.86 1.73
C SER A 124 -13.06 -5.05 1.95
N VAL A 125 -12.68 -5.75 0.88
CA VAL A 125 -11.75 -6.89 0.92
C VAL A 125 -10.36 -6.46 1.42
N PHE A 126 -9.91 -5.24 1.11
CA PHE A 126 -8.67 -4.70 1.66
C PHE A 126 -8.81 -4.35 3.14
N MET A 127 -9.91 -3.68 3.50
CA MET A 127 -10.16 -3.31 4.89
C MET A 127 -10.23 -4.54 5.80
N GLU A 128 -10.92 -5.58 5.36
CA GLU A 128 -11.03 -6.85 6.08
C GLU A 128 -9.66 -7.54 6.21
N ALA A 129 -8.86 -7.61 5.14
CA ALA A 129 -7.52 -8.20 5.20
C ALA A 129 -6.55 -7.47 6.14
N VAL A 130 -6.66 -6.13 6.21
CA VAL A 130 -5.90 -5.30 7.17
C VAL A 130 -6.34 -5.61 8.60
N LEU A 131 -7.65 -5.63 8.87
CA LEU A 131 -8.19 -5.93 10.20
C LEU A 131 -7.82 -7.34 10.67
N ALA A 132 -7.84 -8.32 9.76
CA ALA A 132 -7.41 -9.69 10.02
C ALA A 132 -5.87 -9.85 10.10
N ARG A 133 -5.11 -8.79 9.83
CA ARG A 133 -3.63 -8.76 9.80
C ARG A 133 -3.02 -9.86 8.93
N ARG A 134 -3.65 -10.19 7.82
CA ARG A 134 -3.14 -11.19 6.86
C ARG A 134 -2.08 -10.55 5.99
N VAL A 135 -0.90 -10.34 6.55
CA VAL A 135 0.24 -9.77 5.81
C VAL A 135 0.84 -10.81 4.88
N VAL A 136 1.36 -10.33 3.74
CA VAL A 136 2.16 -11.18 2.86
C VAL A 136 3.39 -11.69 3.64
N PRO A 137 3.67 -13.00 3.69
CA PRO A 137 4.86 -13.49 4.41
C PRO A 137 6.14 -12.89 3.83
N PRO A 138 7.19 -12.66 4.64
CA PRO A 138 8.47 -12.21 4.13
C PRO A 138 8.97 -13.21 3.07
N GLN A 139 9.25 -12.69 1.87
CA GLN A 139 9.84 -13.51 0.82
C GLN A 139 11.26 -13.88 1.28
N GLY A 140 11.57 -15.18 1.33
CA GLY A 140 12.96 -15.64 1.47
C GLY A 140 13.81 -15.15 0.28
N PRO A 141 15.14 -15.31 0.32
CA PRO A 141 15.96 -14.98 -0.84
C PRO A 141 15.43 -15.73 -2.06
N SER A 142 15.15 -15.00 -3.15
CA SER A 142 14.79 -15.63 -4.42
C SER A 142 15.87 -16.68 -4.76
N PRO A 143 15.50 -17.93 -5.11
CA PRO A 143 16.48 -18.87 -5.64
C PRO A 143 17.16 -18.20 -6.86
N PRO A 144 18.47 -18.40 -7.06
CA PRO A 144 19.18 -17.78 -8.17
C PRO A 144 18.44 -18.10 -9.45
N SER A 145 18.10 -17.06 -10.23
CA SER A 145 17.43 -17.24 -11.49
C SER A 145 18.26 -18.21 -12.33
N SER A 146 17.68 -19.36 -12.64
CA SER A 146 18.29 -20.28 -13.59
C SER A 146 18.31 -19.55 -14.92
N ARG A 147 19.43 -18.90 -15.26
CA ARG A 147 19.74 -18.52 -16.62
C ARG A 147 19.54 -19.77 -17.46
N ARG A 148 18.49 -19.80 -18.28
CA ARG A 148 18.44 -20.73 -19.40
C ARG A 148 19.63 -20.35 -20.28
N LEU A 149 20.71 -21.10 -20.14
CA LEU A 149 21.74 -21.21 -21.17
C LEU A 149 21.03 -21.85 -22.36
N GLY A 150 20.50 -20.99 -23.25
CA GLY A 150 20.06 -21.41 -24.58
C GLY A 150 21.28 -21.84 -25.37
N ALA A 151 21.23 -23.08 -25.84
CA ALA A 151 22.10 -23.64 -26.87
C ALA A 151 21.80 -23.01 -28.24
#